data_AF-A0A9N8MCI8-F1
#
_entry.id   AF-A0A9N8MCI8-F1
#
_cell.length_a   1.000
_cell.length_b   1.000
_cell.length_c   1.000
_cell.angle_alpha   90.00
_cell.angle_beta   90.00
_cell.angle_gamma   90.00
#
_symmetry.space_group_name_H-M   'P 1'
#
loop_
_entity.id
_entity.type
_entity.pdbx_description
1 polymer ?
#
loop_
_entity_poly.entity_id
_entity_poly.type
_entity_poly.pdbx_seq_one_letter_code
_entity_poly.pdbx_strand_id
1 'polypeptide(L)'
;MSTSAPALNETHERPTVWSKAPPRTVDETLVANVTTELREKDDWRKKALDPEIMAKWKAEAIKEFKFSESMAQYLEDELKYEAGLWHNEELGIESTGVLGVVRSDKLVKDDVIEKLRLLSSELESGPEKDWHPESDETVLDVVHPSLYCLVDDHTRLLGEDEEALFPEDSRDLGRWFGKLPDIHASDESLQRSDEVPVAHTCQWLPADFQVDEQGKVKALSYINNLHPDRSKPTGKLYDVIEETLGAFIPMFEATFAEYQLEGFRKEFRKGSDNAHWIEEFWNPAAPAEVPVSELATTAEDRTYLNTDGEGAHDKSADRIEYARREYWTENREWVRIPVEKFEPVKINPISLKNRRLQVIVKMATIHLDPKKPEYEGGAWHVEGTHREKISATGILYFDQENIEESGLKFRGSIDTSLATEEIPYEQNEFDAIMELYGFGTDSETSQVLGKIRTKPGRSIAFPNGLQHQVAPFKLADPTKPGFRKILAFFLVDPLEKVISTARVPPQQYDWMRTYYNQVFASLPPTVPTEIRQIILAHAAPAAIVSRPAANRAEDGQPQRQRPRLNADKDESCGMSIAQAREYRLALMRERAKQAVHIEEENEQGFSFCEH
;
A
#
# COMPACT_ATOMS: atom_id res chain seq x y z
N MET A 1 -0.08 -34.01 16.90
CA MET A 1 0.16 -34.07 15.44
C MET A 1 0.09 -32.64 14.96
N SER A 2 1.23 -32.03 14.62
CA SER A 2 1.25 -30.68 14.07
C SER A 2 0.68 -30.76 12.66
N THR A 3 -0.59 -30.41 12.49
CA THR A 3 -1.18 -30.23 11.17
C THR A 3 -0.49 -29.02 10.55
N SER A 4 0.27 -29.23 9.48
CA SER A 4 0.83 -28.13 8.69
C SER A 4 -0.27 -27.16 8.32
N ALA A 5 0.01 -25.85 8.40
CA ALA A 5 -0.94 -24.83 7.98
C ALA A 5 -1.43 -25.12 6.54
N PRO A 6 -2.73 -24.96 6.25
CA PRO A 6 -3.26 -25.15 4.91
C PRO A 6 -2.58 -24.20 3.91
N ALA A 7 -2.33 -24.68 2.70
CA ALA A 7 -1.86 -23.84 1.62
C ALA A 7 -2.96 -22.84 1.21
N LEU A 8 -2.56 -21.60 0.92
CA LEU A 8 -3.45 -20.61 0.31
C LEU A 8 -4.03 -21.21 -0.99
N ASN A 9 -5.34 -21.09 -1.16
CA ASN A 9 -6.09 -21.63 -2.30
C ASN A 9 -7.35 -20.78 -2.55
N GLU A 10 -8.11 -21.12 -3.58
CA GLU A 10 -9.29 -20.38 -4.07
C GLU A 10 -10.42 -20.18 -3.03
N THR A 11 -10.45 -20.94 -1.94
CA THR A 11 -11.47 -20.76 -0.88
C THR A 11 -11.13 -19.61 0.08
N HIS A 12 -9.93 -19.05 0.01
CA HIS A 12 -9.52 -17.93 0.84
C HIS A 12 -9.93 -16.62 0.18
N GLU A 13 -10.41 -15.67 0.97
CA GLU A 13 -10.66 -14.31 0.52
C GLU A 13 -9.35 -13.66 0.07
N ARG A 14 -9.42 -12.92 -1.03
CA ARG A 14 -8.26 -12.31 -1.69
C ARG A 14 -8.35 -10.80 -1.57
N PRO A 15 -7.29 -10.12 -1.08
CA PRO A 15 -7.24 -8.67 -1.13
C PRO A 15 -7.29 -8.20 -2.58
N THR A 16 -8.24 -7.33 -2.88
CA THR A 16 -8.32 -6.65 -4.18
C THR A 16 -8.06 -5.17 -3.97
N VAL A 17 -7.59 -4.51 -5.03
CA VAL A 17 -7.36 -3.05 -5.05
C VAL A 17 -8.61 -2.25 -4.65
N TRP A 18 -9.79 -2.83 -4.87
CA TRP A 18 -11.09 -2.23 -4.58
C TRP A 18 -11.81 -2.88 -3.41
N SER A 19 -11.10 -3.57 -2.50
CA SER A 19 -11.73 -4.20 -1.35
C SER A 19 -12.48 -3.15 -0.53
N LYS A 20 -13.79 -3.37 -0.33
CA LYS A 20 -14.62 -2.53 0.51
C LYS A 20 -14.91 -3.27 1.82
N ALA A 21 -14.93 -2.51 2.91
CA ALA A 21 -15.27 -3.03 4.23
C ALA A 21 -16.46 -2.23 4.78
N PRO A 22 -17.27 -2.82 5.68
CA PRO A 22 -18.34 -2.07 6.30
C PRO A 22 -17.77 -1.00 7.25
N PRO A 23 -18.43 0.17 7.37
CA PRO A 23 -17.89 1.35 8.05
C PRO A 23 -17.64 1.09 9.54
N ARG A 24 -16.54 1.60 10.07
CA ARG A 24 -16.17 1.51 11.49
C ARG A 24 -16.69 2.70 12.28
N THR A 25 -17.13 2.48 13.51
CA THR A 25 -17.49 3.59 14.40
C THR A 25 -16.26 4.42 14.78
N VAL A 26 -16.46 5.68 15.17
CA VAL A 26 -15.40 6.55 15.69
C VAL A 26 -14.74 5.91 16.91
N ASP A 27 -15.53 5.27 17.77
CA ASP A 27 -15.06 4.60 18.97
C ASP A 27 -14.24 3.33 18.65
N GLU A 28 -14.64 2.51 17.68
CA GLU A 28 -13.82 1.38 17.17
C GLU A 28 -12.43 1.87 16.75
N THR A 29 -12.41 2.93 15.94
CA THR A 29 -11.19 3.53 15.40
C THR A 29 -10.32 4.13 16.50
N LEU A 30 -10.95 4.78 17.48
CA LEU A 30 -10.25 5.38 18.60
C LEU A 30 -9.62 4.33 19.51
N VAL A 31 -10.33 3.24 19.85
CA VAL A 31 -9.75 2.12 20.61
C VAL A 31 -8.56 1.52 19.84
N ALA A 32 -8.67 1.34 18.52
CA ALA A 32 -7.58 0.79 17.69
C ALA A 32 -6.33 1.67 17.74
N ASN A 33 -6.52 2.98 17.65
CA ASN A 33 -5.42 3.93 17.69
C ASN A 33 -4.74 3.96 19.06
N VAL A 34 -5.52 3.98 20.14
CA VAL A 34 -4.97 4.01 21.51
C VAL A 34 -4.24 2.70 21.82
N THR A 35 -4.80 1.53 21.47
CA THR A 35 -4.10 0.25 21.70
C THR A 35 -2.83 0.14 20.87
N THR A 36 -2.84 0.60 19.62
CA THR A 36 -1.63 0.67 18.78
C THR A 36 -0.53 1.55 19.40
N GLU A 37 -0.87 2.74 19.91
CA GLU A 37 0.10 3.63 20.55
C GLU A 37 0.63 3.07 21.87
N LEU A 38 -0.21 2.42 22.69
CA LEU A 38 0.24 1.74 23.90
C LEU A 38 1.23 0.60 23.59
N ARG A 39 1.02 -0.09 22.48
CA ARG A 39 1.90 -1.15 21.96
C ARG A 39 3.21 -0.63 21.35
N GLU A 40 3.41 0.66 21.21
CA GLU A 40 4.71 1.26 20.83
C GLU A 40 5.67 1.42 22.02
N LYS A 41 5.17 1.27 23.25
CA LYS A 41 5.98 1.35 24.48
C LYS A 41 6.88 0.11 24.60
N ASP A 42 8.11 0.30 25.07
CA ASP A 42 8.99 -0.82 25.38
C ASP A 42 8.33 -1.78 26.39
N ASP A 43 8.54 -3.08 26.23
CA ASP A 43 7.96 -4.12 27.09
C ASP A 43 6.42 -4.01 27.25
N TRP A 44 5.70 -3.47 26.26
CA TRP A 44 4.25 -3.24 26.36
C TRP A 44 3.47 -4.49 26.78
N ARG A 45 3.88 -5.69 26.36
CA ARG A 45 3.25 -6.96 26.71
C ARG A 45 3.28 -7.24 28.21
N LYS A 46 4.44 -7.00 28.85
CA LYS A 46 4.57 -7.12 30.31
C LYS A 46 3.72 -6.06 31.01
N LYS A 47 3.73 -4.83 30.49
CA LYS A 47 2.95 -3.70 31.00
C LYS A 47 1.43 -3.94 30.89
N ALA A 48 0.97 -4.60 29.82
CA ALA A 48 -0.43 -4.94 29.63
C ALA A 48 -0.94 -6.00 30.62
N LEU A 49 -0.04 -6.86 31.11
CA LEU A 49 -0.34 -7.89 32.11
C LEU A 49 -0.16 -7.41 33.56
N ASP A 50 0.42 -6.22 33.76
CA ASP A 50 0.59 -5.60 35.07
C ASP A 50 -0.70 -4.85 35.48
N PRO A 51 -1.36 -5.25 36.60
CA PRO A 51 -2.63 -4.64 37.00
C PRO A 51 -2.54 -3.14 37.35
N GLU A 52 -1.41 -2.69 37.91
CA GLU A 52 -1.24 -1.28 38.29
C GLU A 52 -1.04 -0.39 37.06
N ILE A 53 -0.23 -0.88 36.10
CA ILE A 53 0.00 -0.16 34.85
C ILE A 53 -1.27 -0.14 33.99
N MET A 54 -1.98 -1.27 33.90
CA MET A 54 -3.24 -1.34 33.17
C MET A 54 -4.30 -0.41 33.76
N ALA A 55 -4.45 -0.38 35.10
CA ALA A 55 -5.36 0.55 35.77
C ALA A 55 -5.04 2.02 35.44
N LYS A 56 -3.74 2.36 35.36
CA LYS A 56 -3.29 3.68 34.94
C LYS A 56 -3.64 3.98 33.47
N TRP A 57 -3.40 3.04 32.55
CA TRP A 57 -3.76 3.22 31.13
C TRP A 57 -5.27 3.39 30.94
N LYS A 58 -6.11 2.66 31.67
CA LYS A 58 -7.57 2.86 31.66
C LYS A 58 -7.95 4.26 32.14
N ALA A 59 -7.39 4.70 33.26
CA ALA A 59 -7.67 6.03 33.81
C ALA A 59 -7.22 7.16 32.85
N GLU A 60 -6.07 6.99 32.20
CA GLU A 60 -5.59 7.90 31.14
C GLU A 60 -6.57 7.89 29.95
N ALA A 61 -7.02 6.71 29.51
CA ALA A 61 -7.94 6.60 28.37
C ALA A 61 -9.31 7.27 28.62
N ILE A 62 -9.88 7.09 29.80
CA ILE A 62 -11.14 7.75 30.21
C ILE A 62 -10.95 9.27 30.26
N LYS A 63 -9.84 9.73 30.83
CA LYS A 63 -9.60 11.16 31.05
C LYS A 63 -9.27 11.92 29.76
N GLU A 64 -8.32 11.40 29.00
CA GLU A 64 -7.71 12.06 27.83
C GLU A 64 -8.48 11.80 26.55
N PHE A 65 -8.95 10.57 26.33
CA PHE A 65 -9.66 10.18 25.11
C PHE A 65 -11.18 10.04 25.29
N LYS A 66 -11.72 10.36 26.48
CA LYS A 66 -13.15 10.30 26.80
C LYS A 66 -13.77 8.92 26.58
N PHE A 67 -13.01 7.87 26.90
CA PHE A 67 -13.53 6.50 26.85
C PHE A 67 -14.67 6.35 27.85
N SER A 68 -15.72 5.62 27.45
CA SER A 68 -16.68 5.07 28.40
C SER A 68 -16.01 3.97 29.23
N GLU A 69 -16.62 3.60 30.35
CA GLU A 69 -16.11 2.49 31.19
C GLU A 69 -16.04 1.17 30.42
N SER A 70 -17.01 0.90 29.52
CA SER A 70 -16.98 -0.31 28.69
C SER A 70 -15.89 -0.26 27.63
N MET A 71 -15.60 0.89 27.01
CA MET A 71 -14.46 1.04 26.10
C MET A 71 -13.13 0.83 26.83
N ALA A 72 -12.98 1.36 28.04
CA ALA A 72 -11.79 1.15 28.86
C ALA A 72 -11.63 -0.32 29.25
N GLN A 73 -12.72 -1.03 29.52
CA GLN A 73 -12.70 -2.47 29.75
C GLN A 73 -12.32 -3.25 28.48
N TYR A 74 -12.89 -2.89 27.32
CA TYR A 74 -12.54 -3.46 26.04
C TYR A 74 -11.04 -3.34 25.74
N LEU A 75 -10.49 -2.13 25.93
CA LEU A 75 -9.06 -1.85 25.76
C LEU A 75 -8.19 -2.76 26.64
N GLU A 76 -8.58 -2.98 27.90
CA GLU A 76 -7.85 -3.86 28.81
C GLU A 76 -7.87 -5.32 28.34
N ASP A 77 -9.05 -5.81 27.96
CA ASP A 77 -9.25 -7.20 27.56
C ASP A 77 -8.53 -7.49 26.23
N GLU A 78 -8.62 -6.58 25.26
CA GLU A 78 -7.88 -6.65 24.00
C GLU A 78 -6.38 -6.63 24.24
N LEU A 79 -5.84 -5.69 25.02
CA LEU A 79 -4.39 -5.59 25.25
C LEU A 79 -3.83 -6.83 25.94
N LYS A 80 -4.59 -7.44 26.86
CA LYS A 80 -4.18 -8.69 27.52
C LYS A 80 -4.19 -9.87 26.56
N TYR A 81 -5.21 -9.96 25.70
CA TYR A 81 -5.29 -10.97 24.66
C TYR A 81 -4.12 -10.83 23.66
N GLU A 82 -3.95 -9.62 23.11
CA GLU A 82 -2.89 -9.28 22.19
C GLU A 82 -1.50 -9.52 22.79
N ALA A 83 -1.32 -9.28 24.11
CA ALA A 83 -0.05 -9.54 24.80
C ALA A 83 0.37 -11.02 24.80
N GLY A 84 -0.58 -11.94 24.64
CA GLY A 84 -0.32 -13.38 24.46
C GLY A 84 -0.31 -13.84 22.99
N LEU A 85 -0.76 -13.00 22.05
CA LEU A 85 -0.90 -13.36 20.64
C LEU A 85 0.39 -13.06 19.85
N TRP A 86 0.86 -14.09 19.16
CA TRP A 86 1.93 -14.02 18.16
C TRP A 86 1.53 -14.83 16.93
N HIS A 87 1.75 -14.25 15.74
CA HIS A 87 1.75 -15.05 14.51
C HIS A 87 3.01 -15.89 14.42
N ASN A 88 4.13 -15.31 14.85
CA ASN A 88 5.41 -16.01 14.99
C ASN A 88 6.24 -15.32 16.09
N GLU A 89 6.40 -15.98 17.23
CA GLU A 89 7.12 -15.41 18.37
C GLU A 89 8.63 -15.29 18.10
N GLU A 90 9.22 -16.26 17.40
CA GLU A 90 10.66 -16.27 17.07
C GLU A 90 11.01 -15.05 16.22
N LEU A 91 10.22 -14.81 15.17
CA LEU A 91 10.35 -13.68 14.24
C LEU A 91 9.71 -12.39 14.74
N GLY A 92 8.94 -12.43 15.84
CA GLY A 92 8.33 -11.25 16.45
C GLY A 92 7.20 -10.66 15.62
N ILE A 93 6.48 -11.48 14.87
CA ILE A 93 5.39 -11.04 14.01
C ILE A 93 4.12 -10.94 14.86
N GLU A 94 3.59 -9.74 14.94
CA GLU A 94 2.40 -9.39 15.71
C GLU A 94 1.42 -8.55 14.87
N SER A 95 0.13 -8.65 15.22
CA SER A 95 -0.95 -7.83 14.68
C SER A 95 -0.75 -6.35 14.98
N THR A 96 -1.56 -5.47 14.40
CA THR A 96 -1.66 -4.07 14.83
C THR A 96 -3.12 -3.70 15.10
N GLY A 97 -3.42 -2.45 15.46
CA GLY A 97 -4.82 -2.01 15.56
C GLY A 97 -5.53 -1.89 14.21
N VAL A 98 -4.81 -2.01 13.10
CA VAL A 98 -5.38 -2.04 11.75
C VAL A 98 -5.41 -3.49 11.26
N LEU A 99 -6.60 -4.00 10.95
CA LEU A 99 -6.80 -5.39 10.55
C LEU A 99 -6.00 -5.73 9.29
N GLY A 100 -5.30 -6.86 9.32
CA GLY A 100 -4.47 -7.32 8.21
C GLY A 100 -3.11 -6.63 8.16
N VAL A 101 -2.89 -5.58 8.95
CA VAL A 101 -1.58 -4.93 9.07
C VAL A 101 -0.81 -5.58 10.21
N VAL A 102 0.27 -6.26 9.87
CA VAL A 102 1.18 -6.91 10.83
C VAL A 102 2.54 -6.22 10.82
N ARG A 103 3.27 -6.30 11.93
CA ARG A 103 4.60 -5.72 12.07
C ARG A 103 5.58 -6.65 12.79
N SER A 104 6.87 -6.38 12.62
CA SER A 104 7.94 -6.96 13.42
C SER A 104 9.14 -6.02 13.50
N ASP A 105 9.74 -5.92 14.68
CA ASP A 105 10.96 -5.14 14.95
C ASP A 105 12.22 -6.01 14.96
N LYS A 106 12.10 -7.32 14.67
CA LYS A 106 13.21 -8.28 14.69
C LYS A 106 13.18 -9.29 13.53
N LEU A 107 12.39 -8.99 12.50
CA LEU A 107 12.16 -9.90 11.36
C LEU A 107 13.46 -10.23 10.64
N VAL A 108 14.24 -9.19 10.34
CA VAL A 108 15.47 -9.25 9.55
C VAL A 108 16.65 -9.09 10.50
N LYS A 109 17.61 -9.99 10.41
CA LYS A 109 18.79 -10.00 11.28
C LYS A 109 19.69 -8.80 11.02
N ASP A 110 20.37 -8.33 12.06
CA ASP A 110 21.28 -7.17 11.99
C ASP A 110 22.37 -7.32 10.93
N ASP A 111 22.90 -8.54 10.70
CA ASP A 111 23.92 -8.77 9.69
C ASP A 111 23.38 -8.63 8.25
N VAL A 112 22.10 -8.93 8.04
CA VAL A 112 21.41 -8.75 6.75
C VAL A 112 21.10 -7.27 6.54
N ILE A 113 20.64 -6.57 7.58
CA ILE A 113 20.43 -5.11 7.56
C ILE A 113 21.75 -4.39 7.24
N GLU A 114 22.86 -4.79 7.85
CA GLU A 114 24.15 -4.16 7.58
C GLU A 114 24.63 -4.41 6.13
N LYS A 115 24.41 -5.62 5.59
CA LYS A 115 24.67 -5.90 4.17
C LYS A 115 23.81 -5.01 3.26
N LEU A 116 22.52 -4.81 3.58
CA LEU A 116 21.64 -3.88 2.85
C LEU A 116 22.18 -2.45 2.90
N ARG A 117 22.58 -1.95 4.07
CA ARG A 117 23.14 -0.59 4.22
C ARG A 117 24.37 -0.37 3.35
N LEU A 118 25.32 -1.30 3.39
CA LEU A 118 26.57 -1.20 2.63
C LEU A 118 26.30 -1.23 1.11
N LEU A 119 25.48 -2.18 0.64
CA LEU A 119 25.14 -2.29 -0.78
C LEU A 119 24.31 -1.09 -1.26
N SER A 120 23.34 -0.63 -0.47
CA SER A 120 22.56 0.58 -0.76
C SER A 120 23.49 1.78 -0.94
N SER A 121 24.40 2.00 0.00
CA SER A 121 25.31 3.14 -0.03
C SER A 121 26.25 3.09 -1.25
N GLU A 122 26.73 1.90 -1.61
CA GLU A 122 27.53 1.71 -2.83
C GLU A 122 26.72 2.06 -4.09
N LEU A 123 25.49 1.56 -4.21
CA LEU A 123 24.61 1.83 -5.34
C LEU A 123 24.21 3.32 -5.45
N GLU A 124 23.92 3.97 -4.33
CA GLU A 124 23.57 5.40 -4.26
C GLU A 124 24.75 6.32 -4.59
N SER A 125 25.99 5.85 -4.40
CA SER A 125 27.23 6.60 -4.70
C SER A 125 27.59 6.61 -6.19
N GLY A 126 26.83 5.90 -7.03
CA GLY A 126 27.03 5.84 -8.47
C GLY A 126 26.97 7.22 -9.16
N PRO A 127 27.63 7.37 -10.32
CA PRO A 127 27.68 8.65 -11.03
C PRO A 127 26.33 9.05 -11.66
N GLU A 128 25.49 8.08 -12.01
CA GLU A 128 24.11 8.32 -12.46
C GLU A 128 23.15 8.04 -11.30
N LYS A 129 22.44 9.08 -10.88
CA LYS A 129 21.36 8.99 -9.89
C LYS A 129 20.01 9.01 -10.59
N ASP A 130 19.12 8.12 -10.17
CA ASP A 130 17.74 8.10 -10.64
C ASP A 130 16.85 8.78 -9.59
N TRP A 131 16.77 10.11 -9.65
CA TRP A 131 15.83 10.84 -8.80
C TRP A 131 14.41 10.60 -9.26
N HIS A 132 13.52 10.29 -8.31
CA HIS A 132 12.12 10.08 -8.59
C HIS A 132 11.52 11.34 -9.23
N PRO A 133 10.73 11.22 -10.32
CA PRO A 133 10.09 12.37 -10.94
C PRO A 133 9.29 13.19 -9.92
N GLU A 134 9.30 14.51 -10.06
CA GLU A 134 8.53 15.45 -9.23
C GLU A 134 8.89 15.46 -7.73
N SER A 135 9.91 14.71 -7.31
CA SER A 135 10.39 14.70 -5.92
C SER A 135 11.36 15.83 -5.55
N ASP A 136 11.66 16.73 -6.49
CA ASP A 136 12.68 17.78 -6.34
C ASP A 136 14.02 17.25 -5.78
N GLU A 137 14.50 16.12 -6.33
CA GLU A 137 15.74 15.44 -5.90
C GLU A 137 15.75 15.03 -4.41
N THR A 138 14.57 14.72 -3.85
CA THR A 138 14.44 14.27 -2.45
C THR A 138 14.34 12.75 -2.36
N VAL A 139 13.74 12.08 -3.36
CA VAL A 139 13.56 10.63 -3.38
C VAL A 139 14.47 10.01 -4.43
N LEU A 140 15.42 9.20 -3.98
CA LEU A 140 16.36 8.48 -4.83
C LEU A 140 15.90 7.03 -5.03
N ASP A 141 15.66 6.67 -6.28
CA ASP A 141 15.25 5.33 -6.70
C ASP A 141 16.48 4.44 -6.89
N VAL A 142 16.74 3.53 -5.97
CA VAL A 142 17.84 2.54 -6.08
C VAL A 142 17.40 1.36 -6.96
N VAL A 143 16.18 0.87 -6.73
CA VAL A 143 15.48 -0.10 -7.57
C VAL A 143 14.04 0.37 -7.69
N HIS A 144 13.59 0.74 -8.89
CA HIS A 144 12.21 1.19 -9.11
C HIS A 144 11.53 0.36 -10.20
N PRO A 145 10.30 -0.16 -9.95
CA PRO A 145 9.63 -1.07 -10.87
C PRO A 145 9.18 -0.44 -12.18
N SER A 146 9.10 0.89 -12.24
CA SER A 146 8.60 1.65 -13.40
C SER A 146 9.67 1.98 -14.43
N LEU A 147 10.96 1.85 -14.08
CA LEU A 147 11.98 1.90 -15.12
C LEU A 147 11.94 0.59 -15.88
N TYR A 148 12.01 0.63 -17.21
CA TYR A 148 11.98 -0.57 -18.03
C TYR A 148 10.72 -1.42 -17.77
N CYS A 149 9.57 -0.77 -17.57
CA CYS A 149 8.26 -1.43 -17.53
C CYS A 149 7.96 -2.14 -18.85
N LEU A 150 7.00 -3.07 -18.83
CA LEU A 150 6.42 -3.57 -20.06
C LEU A 150 5.58 -2.46 -20.69
N VAL A 151 5.67 -2.32 -22.00
CA VAL A 151 4.90 -1.38 -22.81
C VAL A 151 4.25 -2.16 -23.94
N ASP A 152 2.92 -2.06 -24.04
CA ASP A 152 2.14 -2.68 -25.11
C ASP A 152 2.68 -2.22 -26.48
N ASP A 153 2.70 -3.14 -27.45
CA ASP A 153 3.18 -2.96 -28.82
C ASP A 153 4.67 -2.58 -28.97
N HIS A 154 5.43 -2.57 -27.87
CA HIS A 154 6.85 -2.23 -27.85
C HIS A 154 7.71 -3.29 -27.15
N THR A 155 7.28 -3.81 -26.00
CA THR A 155 8.04 -4.80 -25.24
C THR A 155 7.96 -6.17 -25.92
N ARG A 156 9.11 -6.85 -25.96
CA ARG A 156 9.22 -8.19 -26.56
C ARG A 156 9.06 -9.28 -25.49
N LEU A 157 8.33 -10.34 -25.83
CA LEU A 157 8.04 -11.50 -24.98
C LEU A 157 8.53 -12.81 -25.58
N LEU A 158 9.07 -13.66 -24.72
CA LEU A 158 9.27 -15.06 -25.03
C LEU A 158 7.91 -15.76 -25.25
N GLY A 159 7.94 -16.87 -25.99
CA GLY A 159 6.74 -17.68 -26.23
C GLY A 159 6.05 -18.09 -24.93
N GLU A 160 4.77 -18.46 -24.97
CA GLU A 160 4.00 -18.79 -23.76
C GLU A 160 4.59 -19.94 -22.94
N ASP A 161 5.14 -20.94 -23.62
CA ASP A 161 5.83 -22.09 -22.99
C ASP A 161 7.31 -21.82 -22.72
N GLU A 162 7.80 -20.62 -23.03
CA GLU A 162 9.19 -20.22 -22.87
C GLU A 162 9.35 -19.31 -21.66
N GLU A 163 10.18 -19.74 -20.73
CA GLU A 163 10.64 -18.91 -19.63
C GLU A 163 12.16 -18.91 -19.64
N ALA A 164 12.74 -17.73 -19.48
CA ALA A 164 14.17 -17.65 -19.35
C ALA A 164 14.57 -17.84 -17.89
N LEU A 165 15.37 -18.88 -17.67
CA LEU A 165 15.93 -19.21 -16.37
C LEU A 165 16.87 -18.07 -15.94
N PHE A 166 16.80 -17.70 -14.66
CA PHE A 166 17.75 -16.80 -14.03
C PHE A 166 19.18 -17.26 -14.34
N PRO A 167 20.00 -16.44 -15.01
CA PRO A 167 21.35 -16.84 -15.32
C PRO A 167 22.17 -16.88 -14.02
N GLU A 168 22.76 -18.04 -13.68
CA GLU A 168 23.73 -18.12 -12.57
C GLU A 168 24.97 -17.24 -12.87
N ASP A 169 25.27 -16.99 -14.16
CA ASP A 169 26.30 -16.04 -14.60
C ASP A 169 25.96 -15.32 -15.92
N SER A 170 26.61 -14.18 -16.19
CA SER A 170 26.38 -13.31 -17.36
C SER A 170 26.55 -13.97 -18.74
N ARG A 171 27.18 -15.14 -18.84
CA ARG A 171 27.32 -15.96 -20.05
C ARG A 171 26.03 -16.67 -20.44
N ASP A 172 25.13 -16.95 -19.49
CA ASP A 172 23.81 -17.55 -19.73
C ASP A 172 22.77 -16.53 -20.24
N LEU A 173 23.12 -15.23 -20.30
CA LEU A 173 22.35 -14.20 -21.01
C LEU A 173 22.13 -14.56 -22.50
N GLY A 174 22.91 -15.48 -23.06
CA GLY A 174 22.69 -16.00 -24.41
C GLY A 174 21.38 -16.74 -24.63
N ARG A 175 20.76 -17.26 -23.57
CA ARG A 175 19.39 -17.82 -23.66
C ARG A 175 18.33 -16.75 -23.83
N TRP A 176 18.57 -15.55 -23.27
CA TRP A 176 17.68 -14.40 -23.36
C TRP A 176 17.80 -13.69 -24.71
N PHE A 177 19.02 -13.60 -25.23
CA PHE A 177 19.34 -12.84 -26.44
C PHE A 177 19.53 -13.71 -27.70
N GLY A 178 19.50 -15.04 -27.58
CA GLY A 178 19.70 -15.97 -28.69
C GLY A 178 18.48 -16.20 -29.60
N LYS A 179 17.29 -15.76 -29.17
CA LYS A 179 16.04 -15.79 -29.94
C LYS A 179 15.44 -14.39 -29.94
N LEU A 180 14.97 -13.90 -31.09
CA LEU A 180 14.17 -12.67 -31.13
C LEU A 180 12.78 -12.98 -30.57
N PRO A 181 12.36 -12.36 -29.46
CA PRO A 181 11.02 -12.55 -28.93
C PRO A 181 9.98 -11.75 -29.73
N ASP A 182 8.72 -12.19 -29.67
CA ASP A 182 7.59 -11.55 -30.34
C ASP A 182 7.22 -10.24 -29.63
N ILE A 183 6.65 -9.28 -30.37
CA ILE A 183 6.17 -8.03 -29.76
C ILE A 183 4.86 -8.33 -29.03
N HIS A 184 4.77 -7.91 -27.76
CA HIS A 184 3.53 -7.98 -27.00
C HIS A 184 2.48 -7.11 -27.67
N ALA A 185 1.41 -7.72 -28.16
CA ALA A 185 0.29 -6.98 -28.73
C ALA A 185 -0.63 -6.49 -27.60
N SER A 186 -1.08 -5.24 -27.68
CA SER A 186 -2.14 -4.75 -26.81
C SER A 186 -3.39 -5.64 -26.91
N ASP A 187 -3.93 -6.09 -25.77
CA ASP A 187 -5.24 -6.75 -25.74
C ASP A 187 -6.33 -5.70 -25.51
N GLU A 188 -6.98 -5.25 -26.58
CA GLU A 188 -8.05 -4.25 -26.51
C GLU A 188 -9.21 -4.67 -25.58
N SER A 189 -9.42 -5.98 -25.36
CA SER A 189 -10.47 -6.49 -24.49
C SER A 189 -10.15 -6.38 -22.99
N LEU A 190 -8.86 -6.37 -22.64
CA LEU A 190 -8.36 -6.15 -21.28
C LEU A 190 -8.14 -4.65 -20.98
N GLN A 191 -8.12 -3.80 -22.01
CA GLN A 191 -7.88 -2.36 -21.87
C GLN A 191 -9.15 -1.53 -21.61
N ARG A 192 -10.36 -2.09 -21.79
CA ARG A 192 -11.64 -1.41 -21.53
C ARG A 192 -12.68 -2.37 -20.95
N SER A 193 -12.99 -2.21 -19.68
CA SER A 193 -14.18 -2.78 -19.03
C SER A 193 -14.84 -1.71 -18.16
N ASP A 194 -16.07 -1.96 -17.70
CA ASP A 194 -16.75 -1.07 -16.74
C ASP A 194 -15.92 -0.91 -15.43
N GLU A 195 -15.01 -1.85 -15.13
CA GLU A 195 -14.12 -1.83 -13.96
C GLU A 195 -12.75 -1.19 -14.25
N VAL A 196 -12.39 -0.96 -15.52
CA VAL A 196 -11.10 -0.40 -15.96
C VAL A 196 -11.37 0.76 -16.94
N PRO A 197 -11.63 1.97 -16.41
CA PRO A 197 -12.07 3.10 -17.23
C PRO A 197 -10.94 3.79 -18.00
N VAL A 198 -9.68 3.56 -17.60
CA VAL A 198 -8.48 4.10 -18.25
C VAL A 198 -7.67 2.96 -18.85
N ALA A 199 -7.40 3.04 -20.16
CA ALA A 199 -6.53 2.08 -20.83
C ALA A 199 -5.11 2.18 -20.26
N HIS A 200 -4.55 1.04 -19.84
CA HIS A 200 -3.18 0.93 -19.38
C HIS A 200 -2.32 0.38 -20.50
N THR A 201 -1.32 1.14 -20.92
CA THR A 201 -0.35 0.68 -21.93
C THR A 201 0.92 0.13 -21.31
N CYS A 202 1.16 0.44 -20.03
CA CYS A 202 2.34 0.02 -19.30
C CYS A 202 2.01 -0.93 -18.14
N GLN A 203 2.93 -1.83 -17.80
CA GLN A 203 2.82 -2.75 -16.66
C GLN A 203 4.16 -2.88 -15.92
N TRP A 204 4.13 -2.88 -14.60
CA TRP A 204 5.30 -3.29 -13.81
C TRP A 204 5.61 -4.78 -14.00
N LEU A 205 6.90 -5.11 -14.00
CA LEU A 205 7.36 -6.48 -14.19
C LEU A 205 7.80 -7.12 -12.87
N PRO A 206 7.01 -8.04 -12.29
CA PRO A 206 7.47 -8.83 -11.15
C PRO A 206 8.62 -9.75 -11.56
N ALA A 207 9.42 -10.12 -10.57
CA ALA A 207 10.34 -11.25 -10.66
C ALA A 207 9.72 -12.48 -10.01
N ASP A 208 10.08 -13.64 -10.54
CA ASP A 208 9.63 -14.92 -10.05
C ASP A 208 10.58 -15.46 -8.99
N PHE A 209 10.03 -16.00 -7.91
CA PHE A 209 10.76 -16.58 -6.80
C PHE A 209 10.19 -17.95 -6.45
N GLN A 210 11.04 -18.92 -6.16
CA GLN A 210 10.65 -20.20 -5.57
C GLN A 210 10.75 -20.12 -4.06
N VAL A 211 9.66 -20.50 -3.38
CA VAL A 211 9.65 -20.78 -1.93
C VAL A 211 9.69 -22.29 -1.74
N ASP A 212 10.67 -22.80 -1.01
CA ASP A 212 10.80 -24.23 -0.71
C ASP A 212 9.99 -24.66 0.54
N GLU A 213 10.11 -25.94 0.91
CA GLU A 213 9.43 -26.54 2.06
C GLU A 213 9.85 -25.92 3.40
N GLN A 214 11.05 -25.34 3.45
CA GLN A 214 11.60 -24.69 4.62
C GLN A 214 11.27 -23.18 4.67
N GLY A 215 10.69 -22.62 3.60
CA GLY A 215 10.42 -21.20 3.46
C GLY A 215 11.61 -20.40 2.94
N LYS A 216 12.66 -21.06 2.45
CA LYS A 216 13.79 -20.39 1.81
C LYS A 216 13.39 -19.96 0.41
N VAL A 217 13.83 -18.76 0.05
CA VAL A 217 13.49 -18.12 -1.21
C VAL A 217 14.67 -18.13 -2.17
N LYS A 218 14.39 -18.37 -3.46
CA LYS A 218 15.36 -18.22 -4.55
C LYS A 218 14.75 -17.55 -5.77
N ALA A 219 15.47 -16.57 -6.34
CA ALA A 219 15.05 -15.93 -7.58
C ALA A 219 15.12 -16.93 -8.75
N LEU A 220 14.05 -16.97 -9.54
CA LEU A 220 13.92 -17.76 -10.78
C LEU A 220 14.03 -16.89 -12.03
N SER A 221 13.81 -15.58 -11.90
CA SER A 221 14.03 -14.58 -12.96
C SER A 221 14.66 -13.31 -12.40
N TYR A 222 15.11 -12.40 -13.27
CA TYR A 222 15.79 -11.18 -12.84
C TYR A 222 14.80 -10.18 -12.23
N ILE A 223 15.24 -9.43 -11.22
CA ILE A 223 14.52 -8.29 -10.67
C ILE A 223 14.62 -7.14 -11.65
N ASN A 224 13.48 -6.57 -12.04
CA ASN A 224 13.46 -5.47 -13.00
C ASN A 224 14.38 -4.33 -12.53
N ASN A 225 15.13 -3.77 -13.48
CA ASN A 225 16.13 -2.73 -13.24
C ASN A 225 17.29 -3.12 -12.28
N LEU A 226 17.50 -4.41 -11.98
CA LEU A 226 18.61 -4.86 -11.11
C LEU A 226 19.46 -5.94 -11.80
N HIS A 227 20.70 -5.59 -12.17
CA HIS A 227 21.57 -6.50 -12.94
C HIS A 227 21.98 -7.73 -12.11
N PRO A 228 21.77 -8.97 -12.61
CA PRO A 228 21.98 -10.21 -11.84
C PRO A 228 23.44 -10.65 -11.68
N ASP A 229 24.42 -9.85 -12.12
CA ASP A 229 25.83 -10.27 -12.14
C ASP A 229 26.41 -10.22 -10.73
N ARG A 230 26.68 -11.40 -10.16
CA ARG A 230 27.19 -11.57 -8.79
C ARG A 230 28.55 -10.92 -8.53
N SER A 231 29.29 -10.57 -9.58
CA SER A 231 30.53 -9.79 -9.43
C SER A 231 30.28 -8.31 -9.10
N LYS A 232 29.07 -7.80 -9.41
CA LYS A 232 28.64 -6.42 -9.18
C LYS A 232 27.85 -6.29 -7.87
N PRO A 233 27.78 -5.08 -7.27
CA PRO A 233 26.95 -4.83 -6.09
C PRO A 233 25.48 -5.20 -6.31
N THR A 234 24.94 -4.95 -7.51
CA THR A 234 23.57 -5.31 -7.88
C THR A 234 23.30 -6.81 -7.80
N GLY A 235 24.25 -7.67 -8.19
CA GLY A 235 24.09 -9.13 -8.10
C GLY A 235 24.27 -9.65 -6.68
N LYS A 236 25.12 -9.00 -5.86
CA LYS A 236 25.21 -9.31 -4.42
C LYS A 236 23.92 -8.96 -3.69
N LEU A 237 23.21 -7.91 -4.14
CA LEU A 237 21.93 -7.51 -3.56
C LEU A 237 20.85 -8.59 -3.72
N TYR A 238 20.91 -9.45 -4.74
CA TYR A 238 19.97 -10.58 -4.87
C TYR A 238 20.03 -11.54 -3.69
N ASP A 239 21.21 -11.86 -3.16
CA ASP A 239 21.31 -12.77 -2.00
C ASP A 239 20.62 -12.19 -0.77
N VAL A 240 20.76 -10.88 -0.59
CA VAL A 240 20.17 -10.15 0.52
C VAL A 240 18.66 -9.98 0.34
N ILE A 241 18.19 -9.75 -0.90
CA ILE A 241 16.77 -9.72 -1.25
C ILE A 241 16.12 -11.09 -1.02
N GLU A 242 16.75 -12.18 -1.45
CA GLU A 242 16.24 -13.54 -1.22
C GLU A 242 16.10 -13.85 0.28
N GLU A 243 17.12 -13.52 1.08
CA GLU A 243 17.09 -13.72 2.53
C GLU A 243 16.02 -12.85 3.20
N THR A 244 15.90 -11.59 2.79
CA THR A 244 14.90 -10.67 3.34
C THR A 244 13.49 -11.08 2.94
N LEU A 245 13.25 -11.41 1.67
CA LEU A 245 11.95 -11.89 1.19
C LEU A 245 11.53 -13.19 1.88
N GLY A 246 12.48 -14.11 2.12
CA GLY A 246 12.25 -15.30 2.92
C GLY A 246 11.75 -14.99 4.33
N ALA A 247 12.29 -13.95 4.96
CA ALA A 247 11.81 -13.49 6.27
C ALA A 247 10.41 -12.84 6.19
N PHE A 248 10.02 -12.24 5.06
CA PHE A 248 8.69 -11.68 4.85
C PHE A 248 7.62 -12.73 4.52
N ILE A 249 7.97 -13.95 4.11
CA ILE A 249 6.96 -14.99 3.78
C ILE A 249 5.98 -15.22 4.95
N PRO A 250 6.43 -15.43 6.20
CA PRO A 250 5.51 -15.57 7.34
C PRO A 250 4.71 -14.31 7.67
N MET A 251 5.20 -13.11 7.29
CA MET A 251 4.43 -11.88 7.46
C MET A 251 3.29 -11.77 6.44
N PHE A 252 3.52 -12.18 5.20
CA PHE A 252 2.45 -12.27 4.19
C PHE A 252 1.42 -13.33 4.56
N GLU A 253 1.86 -14.49 5.08
CA GLU A 253 0.98 -15.52 5.64
C GLU A 253 0.08 -14.96 6.75
N ALA A 254 0.66 -14.21 7.70
CA ALA A 254 -0.08 -13.56 8.79
C ALA A 254 -1.06 -12.50 8.27
N THR A 255 -0.63 -11.69 7.29
CA THR A 255 -1.46 -10.68 6.61
C THR A 255 -2.69 -11.33 5.99
N PHE A 256 -2.51 -12.40 5.20
CA PHE A 256 -3.61 -13.10 4.57
C PHE A 256 -4.51 -13.80 5.59
N ALA A 257 -3.94 -14.35 6.66
CA ALA A 257 -4.69 -15.02 7.72
C ALA A 257 -5.61 -14.05 8.48
N GLU A 258 -5.11 -12.85 8.79
CA GLU A 258 -5.94 -11.78 9.37
C GLU A 258 -6.98 -11.25 8.39
N TYR A 259 -6.65 -11.20 7.09
CA TYR A 259 -7.60 -10.77 6.07
C TYR A 259 -8.82 -11.72 5.96
N GLN A 260 -8.71 -12.98 6.40
CA GLN A 260 -9.85 -13.91 6.46
C GLN A 260 -10.81 -13.65 7.62
N LEU A 261 -10.48 -12.72 8.53
CA LEU A 261 -11.32 -12.45 9.69
C LEU A 261 -12.53 -11.62 9.27
N GLU A 262 -13.72 -12.13 9.53
CA GLU A 262 -14.95 -11.39 9.29
C GLU A 262 -15.06 -10.21 10.27
N GLY A 263 -14.61 -9.02 9.85
CA GLY A 263 -14.78 -7.76 10.58
C GLY A 263 -14.07 -7.71 11.94
N PHE A 264 -12.96 -6.98 12.01
CA PHE A 264 -12.30 -6.67 13.28
C PHE A 264 -13.25 -5.83 14.15
N ARG A 265 -13.66 -6.40 15.30
CA ARG A 265 -14.50 -5.73 16.32
C ARG A 265 -15.96 -5.43 15.93
N LYS A 266 -16.64 -6.37 15.25
CA LYS A 266 -18.08 -6.31 14.95
C LYS A 266 -18.97 -5.92 16.17
N GLU A 267 -18.52 -6.22 17.38
CA GLU A 267 -19.15 -5.95 18.69
C GLU A 267 -19.45 -4.47 19.02
N PHE A 268 -18.86 -3.52 18.30
CA PHE A 268 -19.21 -2.10 18.46
C PHE A 268 -20.48 -1.72 17.67
N ARG A 269 -21.08 -2.68 16.97
CA ARG A 269 -22.28 -2.49 16.15
C ARG A 269 -23.38 -3.42 16.68
N LYS A 270 -24.49 -2.85 17.13
CA LYS A 270 -25.68 -3.63 17.45
C LYS A 270 -26.50 -3.76 16.16
N GLY A 271 -26.67 -4.97 15.63
CA GLY A 271 -27.24 -5.17 14.28
C GLY A 271 -28.64 -4.58 14.06
N SER A 272 -29.01 -4.39 12.78
CA SER A 272 -30.31 -4.05 12.12
C SER A 272 -31.36 -3.12 12.77
N ASP A 273 -31.20 -2.68 14.01
CA ASP A 273 -32.14 -1.81 14.76
C ASP A 273 -31.47 -0.46 15.11
N ASN A 274 -30.44 -0.07 14.34
CA ASN A 274 -29.61 1.10 14.62
C ASN A 274 -30.42 2.41 14.64
N ALA A 275 -31.38 2.63 13.71
CA ALA A 275 -32.19 3.86 13.65
C ALA A 275 -32.85 4.21 15.00
N HIS A 276 -33.68 3.31 15.53
CA HIS A 276 -34.43 3.57 16.77
C HIS A 276 -33.55 3.57 18.03
N TRP A 277 -32.44 2.84 18.02
CA TRP A 277 -31.55 2.73 19.17
C TRP A 277 -30.63 3.95 19.31
N ILE A 278 -30.26 4.59 18.20
CA ILE A 278 -29.34 5.72 18.17
C ILE A 278 -29.97 6.99 18.81
N GLU A 279 -31.28 7.19 18.72
CA GLU A 279 -31.97 8.33 19.37
C GLU A 279 -31.84 8.31 20.90
N GLU A 280 -31.73 7.12 21.52
CA GLU A 280 -31.60 6.95 22.98
C GLU A 280 -30.27 7.48 23.54
N PHE A 281 -29.28 7.74 22.67
CA PHE A 281 -27.94 8.19 23.06
C PHE A 281 -27.74 9.69 22.96
N TRP A 282 -28.80 10.44 22.63
CA TRP A 282 -28.82 11.87 22.89
C TRP A 282 -29.25 12.14 24.33
N ASN A 283 -28.66 13.16 24.96
CA ASN A 283 -29.11 13.64 26.24
C ASN A 283 -29.54 15.11 26.14
N PRO A 284 -30.83 15.44 26.39
CA PRO A 284 -31.95 14.50 26.66
C PRO A 284 -32.32 13.64 25.43
N ALA A 285 -33.01 12.51 25.62
CA ALA A 285 -33.24 11.54 24.54
C ALA A 285 -34.31 11.99 23.53
N ALA A 286 -35.35 12.73 23.96
CA ALA A 286 -36.41 13.20 23.06
C ALA A 286 -36.85 14.65 23.36
N PRO A 287 -37.21 15.45 22.33
CA PRO A 287 -37.74 16.81 22.53
C PRO A 287 -38.95 16.87 23.46
N ALA A 288 -39.81 15.85 23.44
CA ALA A 288 -41.01 15.77 24.29
C ALA A 288 -40.69 15.74 25.79
N GLU A 289 -39.49 15.29 26.17
CA GLU A 289 -39.03 15.21 27.56
C GLU A 289 -38.53 16.55 28.10
N VAL A 290 -38.27 17.53 27.23
CA VAL A 290 -37.81 18.86 27.64
C VAL A 290 -38.93 19.59 28.42
N PRO A 291 -38.71 19.95 29.70
CA PRO A 291 -39.68 20.68 30.50
C PRO A 291 -39.95 22.08 29.93
N VAL A 292 -41.21 22.50 29.88
CA VAL A 292 -41.59 23.85 29.40
C VAL A 292 -40.91 24.96 30.22
N SER A 293 -40.59 24.70 31.48
CA SER A 293 -39.82 25.62 32.34
C SER A 293 -38.41 25.92 31.83
N GLU A 294 -37.80 25.01 31.09
CA GLU A 294 -36.46 25.20 30.48
C GLU A 294 -36.53 26.01 29.20
N LEU A 295 -37.65 25.97 28.48
CA LEU A 295 -37.89 26.76 27.26
C LEU A 295 -38.25 28.21 27.58
N ALA A 296 -38.97 28.42 28.67
CA ALA A 296 -39.58 29.70 29.01
C ALA A 296 -38.68 30.56 29.91
N THR A 297 -37.42 30.75 29.50
CA THR A 297 -36.38 31.41 30.32
C THR A 297 -36.65 32.91 30.50
N THR A 298 -37.20 33.57 29.47
CA THR A 298 -37.54 35.00 29.49
C THR A 298 -39.05 35.26 29.60
N ALA A 299 -39.42 36.52 29.89
CA ALA A 299 -40.83 36.94 29.90
C ALA A 299 -41.45 36.92 28.49
N GLU A 300 -40.63 37.10 27.46
CA GLU A 300 -41.05 37.05 26.05
C GLU A 300 -41.35 35.60 25.64
N ASP A 301 -40.49 34.63 26.00
CA ASP A 301 -40.73 33.20 25.76
C ASP A 301 -42.02 32.72 26.42
N ARG A 302 -42.24 33.11 27.69
CA ARG A 302 -43.47 32.83 28.42
C ARG A 302 -44.71 33.40 27.72
N THR A 303 -44.58 34.55 27.08
CA THR A 303 -45.69 35.17 26.35
C THR A 303 -45.92 34.45 25.03
N TYR A 304 -44.86 34.16 24.28
CA TYR A 304 -44.90 33.44 23.00
C TYR A 304 -45.55 32.04 23.12
N LEU A 305 -45.18 31.29 24.16
CA LEU A 305 -45.67 29.94 24.43
C LEU A 305 -47.12 29.90 24.94
N ASN A 306 -47.62 30.97 25.58
CA ASN A 306 -48.98 31.04 26.17
C ASN A 306 -49.99 31.82 25.31
N THR A 307 -49.63 32.26 24.10
CA THR A 307 -50.55 33.07 23.27
C THR A 307 -51.42 32.18 22.38
N ASP A 308 -52.69 32.03 22.75
CA ASP A 308 -53.72 31.39 21.92
C ASP A 308 -53.90 32.19 20.62
N GLY A 309 -53.61 31.60 19.46
CA GLY A 309 -53.92 32.24 18.18
C GLY A 309 -55.43 32.35 18.00
N GLU A 310 -55.95 33.46 17.47
CA GLU A 310 -57.39 33.66 17.20
C GLU A 310 -57.94 32.78 16.05
N GLY A 311 -57.76 31.45 16.12
CA GLY A 311 -58.23 30.49 15.13
C GLY A 311 -58.57 29.13 15.76
N ALA A 312 -59.39 28.34 15.07
CA ALA A 312 -60.00 27.09 15.56
C ALA A 312 -59.03 25.92 15.87
N HIS A 313 -57.72 26.16 15.92
CA HIS A 313 -56.69 25.21 16.34
C HIS A 313 -55.81 25.89 17.39
N ASP A 314 -55.66 25.26 18.55
CA ASP A 314 -54.75 25.68 19.61
C ASP A 314 -53.30 25.64 19.10
N LYS A 315 -52.77 26.80 18.69
CA LYS A 315 -51.39 26.93 18.20
C LYS A 315 -50.34 26.95 19.32
N SER A 316 -50.75 26.94 20.59
CA SER A 316 -49.81 26.95 21.72
C SER A 316 -49.05 25.62 21.81
N ALA A 317 -49.73 24.49 21.57
CA ALA A 317 -49.13 23.17 21.53
C ALA A 317 -48.06 23.05 20.44
N ASP A 318 -48.37 23.49 19.21
CA ASP A 318 -47.42 23.46 18.08
C ASP A 318 -46.17 24.31 18.35
N ARG A 319 -46.33 25.48 19.01
CA ARG A 319 -45.20 26.34 19.38
C ARG A 319 -44.35 25.73 20.49
N ILE A 320 -44.96 25.09 21.47
CA ILE A 320 -44.25 24.36 22.53
C ILE A 320 -43.46 23.21 21.91
N GLU A 321 -44.05 22.46 20.99
CA GLU A 321 -43.36 21.37 20.29
C GLU A 321 -42.18 21.88 19.45
N TYR A 322 -42.37 22.98 18.72
CA TYR A 322 -41.28 23.61 17.97
C TYR A 322 -40.16 24.11 18.89
N ALA A 323 -40.49 24.82 19.97
CA ALA A 323 -39.50 25.31 20.95
C ALA A 323 -38.75 24.16 21.65
N ARG A 324 -39.44 23.06 21.96
CA ARG A 324 -38.81 21.83 22.47
C ARG A 324 -37.78 21.28 21.49
N ARG A 325 -38.12 21.24 20.21
CA ARG A 325 -37.23 20.71 19.16
C ARG A 325 -36.02 21.60 18.95
N GLU A 326 -36.20 22.92 18.91
CA GLU A 326 -35.08 23.88 18.82
C GLU A 326 -34.15 23.76 20.03
N TYR A 327 -34.69 23.81 21.24
CA TYR A 327 -33.90 23.66 22.47
C TYR A 327 -33.17 22.32 22.51
N TRP A 328 -33.85 21.22 22.16
CA TRP A 328 -33.25 19.90 22.10
C TRP A 328 -32.09 19.85 21.10
N THR A 329 -32.26 20.38 19.90
CA THR A 329 -31.18 20.46 18.89
C THR A 329 -29.98 21.28 19.36
N GLU A 330 -30.21 22.40 20.05
CA GLU A 330 -29.14 23.28 20.55
C GLU A 330 -28.41 22.73 21.79
N ASN A 331 -29.07 21.91 22.60
CA ASN A 331 -28.58 21.50 23.93
C ASN A 331 -28.36 20.00 24.07
N ARG A 332 -28.70 19.18 23.06
CA ARG A 332 -28.43 17.74 23.10
C ARG A 332 -26.93 17.49 23.08
N GLU A 333 -26.49 16.56 23.92
CA GLU A 333 -25.13 16.05 23.90
C GLU A 333 -25.14 14.58 23.48
N TRP A 334 -24.17 14.19 22.64
CA TRP A 334 -23.98 12.81 22.27
C TRP A 334 -23.37 12.01 23.42
N VAL A 335 -24.09 10.99 23.87
CA VAL A 335 -23.65 10.05 24.89
C VAL A 335 -23.06 8.84 24.19
N ARG A 336 -21.76 8.59 24.39
CA ARG A 336 -21.09 7.44 23.79
C ARG A 336 -21.76 6.13 24.17
N ILE A 337 -21.95 5.32 23.15
CA ILE A 337 -22.63 4.04 23.24
C ILE A 337 -21.78 3.05 24.05
N PRO A 338 -22.37 2.31 25.00
CA PRO A 338 -21.68 1.21 25.66
C PRO A 338 -21.30 0.12 24.66
N VAL A 339 -20.01 -0.19 24.59
CA VAL A 339 -19.49 -1.27 23.73
C VAL A 339 -19.70 -2.64 24.35
N GLU A 340 -19.89 -3.67 23.52
CA GLU A 340 -19.93 -5.06 23.97
C GLU A 340 -18.56 -5.55 24.48
N LYS A 341 -18.51 -6.75 25.04
CA LYS A 341 -17.28 -7.30 25.61
C LYS A 341 -16.42 -7.92 24.53
N PHE A 342 -15.13 -7.58 24.52
CA PHE A 342 -14.12 -8.16 23.65
C PHE A 342 -14.20 -9.69 23.58
N GLU A 343 -14.42 -10.24 22.37
CA GLU A 343 -14.27 -11.66 22.09
C GLU A 343 -12.97 -11.98 21.33
N PRO A 344 -12.15 -12.92 21.83
CA PRO A 344 -10.99 -13.42 21.11
C PRO A 344 -11.33 -14.04 19.75
N VAL A 345 -10.68 -13.57 18.69
CA VAL A 345 -10.86 -14.12 17.35
C VAL A 345 -9.79 -15.18 17.04
N LYS A 346 -10.20 -16.33 16.51
CA LYS A 346 -9.26 -17.37 16.11
C LYS A 346 -8.73 -17.10 14.70
N ILE A 347 -7.43 -16.85 14.60
CA ILE A 347 -6.72 -16.72 13.32
C ILE A 347 -6.32 -18.10 12.81
N ASN A 348 -6.77 -18.45 11.61
CA ASN A 348 -6.39 -19.71 10.97
C ASN A 348 -5.12 -19.49 10.13
N PRO A 349 -4.05 -20.25 10.35
CA PRO A 349 -2.78 -20.03 9.67
C PRO A 349 -2.88 -20.38 8.18
N ILE A 350 -2.13 -19.66 7.35
CA ILE A 350 -2.01 -19.88 5.90
C ILE A 350 -0.54 -20.17 5.57
N SER A 351 -0.30 -21.02 4.57
CA SER A 351 1.05 -21.33 4.08
C SER A 351 1.25 -20.86 2.63
N LEU A 352 2.37 -20.19 2.39
CA LEU A 352 2.90 -19.82 1.07
C LEU A 352 4.13 -20.66 0.69
N LYS A 353 4.44 -21.73 1.41
CA LYS A 353 5.55 -22.64 1.09
C LYS A 353 5.26 -23.48 -0.15
N ASN A 354 6.31 -24.05 -0.74
CA ASN A 354 6.23 -24.97 -1.89
C ASN A 354 5.55 -24.39 -3.13
N ARG A 355 5.79 -23.11 -3.40
CA ARG A 355 5.19 -22.45 -4.54
C ARG A 355 6.12 -21.43 -5.16
N ARG A 356 5.81 -21.13 -6.41
CA ARG A 356 6.36 -19.98 -7.10
C ARG A 356 5.54 -18.75 -6.76
N LEU A 357 6.21 -17.65 -6.47
CA LEU A 357 5.63 -16.34 -6.19
C LEU A 357 6.13 -15.33 -7.22
N GLN A 358 5.29 -14.37 -7.58
CA GLN A 358 5.67 -13.22 -8.39
C GLN A 358 5.75 -12.00 -7.46
N VAL A 359 6.91 -11.34 -7.40
CA VAL A 359 7.17 -10.23 -6.48
C VAL A 359 7.83 -9.09 -7.22
N ILE A 360 7.26 -7.90 -7.08
CA ILE A 360 7.85 -6.65 -7.55
C ILE A 360 8.70 -6.09 -6.39
N VAL A 361 9.94 -5.70 -6.69
CA VAL A 361 10.88 -5.18 -5.69
C VAL A 361 11.09 -3.69 -5.91
N LYS A 362 11.00 -2.89 -4.85
CA LYS A 362 11.33 -1.46 -4.84
C LYS A 362 12.29 -1.16 -3.71
N MET A 363 13.29 -0.34 -3.99
CA MET A 363 14.26 0.12 -3.00
C MET A 363 14.51 1.61 -3.24
N ALA A 364 14.28 2.42 -2.21
CA ALA A 364 14.34 3.87 -2.32
C ALA A 364 14.89 4.51 -1.06
N THR A 365 15.47 5.69 -1.23
CA THR A 365 15.97 6.52 -0.14
C THR A 365 15.39 7.92 -0.23
N ILE A 366 14.81 8.41 0.85
CA ILE A 366 14.45 9.81 1.01
C ILE A 366 15.62 10.54 1.67
N HIS A 367 16.16 11.56 1.01
CA HIS A 367 17.26 12.39 1.48
C HIS A 367 16.73 13.78 1.87
N LEU A 368 17.12 14.26 3.05
CA LEU A 368 16.87 15.62 3.52
C LEU A 368 18.19 16.32 3.80
N ASP A 369 18.24 17.61 3.53
CA ASP A 369 19.42 18.45 3.80
C ASP A 369 19.02 19.81 4.39
N PRO A 370 19.95 20.60 4.96
CA PRO A 370 19.61 21.89 5.58
C PRO A 370 18.91 22.91 4.66
N LYS A 371 18.99 22.75 3.33
CA LYS A 371 18.27 23.56 2.34
C LYS A 371 16.88 23.00 2.02
N LYS A 372 16.70 21.69 2.11
CA LYS A 372 15.43 20.96 1.95
C LYS A 372 15.18 20.08 3.18
N PRO A 373 14.80 20.69 4.32
CA PRO A 373 14.81 19.99 5.61
C PRO A 373 13.53 19.19 5.90
N GLU A 374 12.53 19.24 5.01
CA GLU A 374 11.21 18.65 5.21
C GLU A 374 10.79 17.80 4.00
N TYR A 375 10.13 16.69 4.28
CA TYR A 375 9.43 15.85 3.31
C TYR A 375 7.92 15.95 3.60
N GLU A 376 7.13 16.35 2.61
CA GLU A 376 5.68 16.64 2.79
C GLU A 376 4.81 15.39 3.00
N GLY A 377 5.38 14.20 2.80
CA GLY A 377 4.65 12.93 2.81
C GLY A 377 4.33 12.43 1.41
N GLY A 378 3.64 11.30 1.34
CA GLY A 378 3.12 10.75 0.07
C GLY A 378 1.64 11.07 -0.10
N ALA A 379 1.08 10.78 -1.28
CA ALA A 379 -0.36 10.70 -1.48
C ALA A 379 -0.93 9.42 -0.85
N TRP A 380 -2.25 9.38 -0.64
CA TRP A 380 -2.95 8.15 -0.30
C TRP A 380 -3.01 7.24 -1.53
N HIS A 381 -2.44 6.04 -1.43
CA HIS A 381 -2.39 5.15 -2.59
C HIS A 381 -2.40 3.65 -2.23
N VAL A 382 -2.63 2.84 -3.27
CA VAL A 382 -2.33 1.40 -3.31
C VAL A 382 -1.17 1.13 -4.26
N GLU A 383 -0.55 -0.04 -4.15
CA GLU A 383 0.54 -0.44 -5.05
C GLU A 383 0.01 -1.07 -6.34
N GLY A 384 0.53 -0.61 -7.48
CA GLY A 384 0.17 -1.11 -8.81
C GLY A 384 -1.30 -0.96 -9.17
N THR A 385 -1.68 -1.51 -10.32
CA THR A 385 -3.05 -1.51 -10.85
C THR A 385 -3.58 -2.94 -10.94
N HIS A 386 -4.78 -3.11 -11.50
CA HIS A 386 -5.35 -4.44 -11.76
C HIS A 386 -4.47 -5.32 -12.67
N ARG A 387 -3.56 -4.75 -13.50
CA ARG A 387 -2.65 -5.54 -14.33
C ARG A 387 -1.58 -6.26 -13.50
N GLU A 388 -1.11 -5.63 -12.42
CA GLU A 388 -0.10 -6.22 -11.54
C GLU A 388 -0.68 -7.23 -10.56
N LYS A 389 -2.00 -7.16 -10.27
CA LYS A 389 -2.70 -8.06 -9.33
C LYS A 389 -2.00 -8.17 -7.96
N ILE A 390 -1.48 -7.06 -7.45
CA ILE A 390 -0.80 -7.04 -6.15
C ILE A 390 -1.83 -7.26 -5.04
N SER A 391 -1.59 -8.26 -4.20
CA SER A 391 -2.47 -8.66 -3.10
C SER A 391 -1.95 -8.26 -1.72
N ALA A 392 -0.63 -8.12 -1.56
CA ALA A 392 -0.03 -7.66 -0.31
C ALA A 392 1.26 -6.89 -0.54
N THR A 393 1.56 -5.98 0.40
CA THR A 393 2.77 -5.16 0.40
C THR A 393 3.54 -5.38 1.69
N GLY A 394 4.85 -5.60 1.58
CA GLY A 394 5.78 -5.72 2.70
C GLY A 394 6.86 -4.63 2.59
N ILE A 395 7.14 -3.91 3.68
CA ILE A 395 8.11 -2.81 3.70
C ILE A 395 9.06 -3.00 4.90
N LEU A 396 10.35 -2.97 4.63
CA LEU A 396 11.42 -2.91 5.62
C LEU A 396 12.03 -1.51 5.64
N TYR A 397 12.03 -0.86 6.80
CA TYR A 397 12.72 0.42 7.04
C TYR A 397 14.15 0.15 7.54
N PHE A 398 15.05 -0.28 6.65
CA PHE A 398 16.35 -0.84 7.06
C PHE A 398 17.35 0.20 7.59
N ASP A 399 17.20 1.49 7.26
CA ASP A 399 18.13 2.51 7.72
C ASP A 399 17.51 3.91 7.78
N GLN A 400 17.80 4.67 8.85
CA GLN A 400 17.32 6.04 9.02
C GLN A 400 18.30 6.82 9.88
N GLU A 401 18.53 8.09 9.54
CA GLU A 401 19.41 8.97 10.31
C GLU A 401 18.88 10.41 10.31
N ASN A 402 18.96 11.08 11.46
CA ASN A 402 18.68 12.50 11.62
C ASN A 402 17.30 12.97 11.11
N ILE A 403 16.26 12.15 11.29
CA ILE A 403 14.86 12.52 11.00
C ILE A 403 14.01 12.45 12.27
N GLU A 404 12.96 13.27 12.33
CA GLU A 404 11.91 13.14 13.32
C GLU A 404 11.05 11.88 13.08
N GLU A 405 10.22 11.53 14.07
CA GLU A 405 9.35 10.37 13.96
C GLU A 405 8.37 10.50 12.78
N SER A 406 8.29 9.44 11.97
CA SER A 406 7.37 9.29 10.84
C SER A 406 6.48 8.06 11.05
N GLY A 407 5.37 7.99 10.31
CA GLY A 407 4.49 6.84 10.29
C GLY A 407 3.98 6.49 8.90
N LEU A 408 3.42 5.29 8.79
CA LEU A 408 2.64 4.81 7.66
C LEU A 408 1.18 4.80 8.09
N LYS A 409 0.36 5.64 7.48
CA LYS A 409 -1.08 5.74 7.75
C LYS A 409 -1.84 4.79 6.83
N PHE A 410 -2.98 4.30 7.31
CA PHE A 410 -3.86 3.39 6.58
C PHE A 410 -5.29 3.93 6.57
N ARG A 411 -5.96 3.74 5.44
CA ARG A 411 -7.40 3.96 5.29
C ARG A 411 -8.01 2.87 4.41
N GLY A 412 -9.29 2.58 4.63
CA GLY A 412 -10.04 1.60 3.84
C GLY A 412 -11.21 2.25 3.12
N SER A 413 -11.59 1.71 1.97
CA SER A 413 -12.82 2.09 1.28
C SER A 413 -14.02 1.46 1.99
N ILE A 414 -15.10 2.22 2.10
CA ILE A 414 -16.34 1.79 2.73
C ILE A 414 -17.24 1.13 1.68
N ASP A 415 -17.85 0.00 2.01
CA ASP A 415 -18.94 -0.55 1.20
C ASP A 415 -20.22 0.24 1.48
N THR A 416 -20.60 1.13 0.56
CA THR A 416 -21.79 1.98 0.70
C THR A 416 -23.10 1.18 0.63
N SER A 417 -23.10 0.02 -0.04
CA SER A 417 -24.28 -0.85 -0.07
C SER A 417 -24.47 -1.55 1.28
N LEU A 418 -23.40 -2.11 1.85
CA LEU A 418 -23.42 -2.66 3.21
C LEU A 418 -23.65 -1.56 4.24
N ALA A 419 -23.11 -0.34 4.05
CA ALA A 419 -23.39 0.78 4.95
C ALA A 419 -24.89 1.12 4.97
N THR A 420 -25.57 1.07 3.82
CA THR A 420 -27.02 1.31 3.74
C THR A 420 -27.83 0.20 4.42
N GLU A 421 -27.37 -1.06 4.33
CA GLU A 421 -28.01 -2.20 5.00
C GLU A 421 -27.72 -2.26 6.51
N GLU A 422 -26.48 -1.95 6.92
CA GLU A 422 -26.01 -2.00 8.32
C GLU A 422 -26.41 -0.76 9.12
N ILE A 423 -26.58 0.38 8.45
CA ILE A 423 -26.96 1.67 9.03
C ILE A 423 -28.30 2.12 8.42
N PRO A 424 -29.41 1.41 8.68
CA PRO A 424 -30.72 1.97 8.34
C PRO A 424 -30.92 3.22 9.21
N TYR A 425 -31.25 4.35 8.60
CA TYR A 425 -31.60 5.60 9.28
C TYR A 425 -32.81 6.24 8.60
N GLU A 426 -33.70 6.88 9.38
CA GLU A 426 -34.86 7.56 8.83
C GLU A 426 -34.49 8.91 8.21
N GLN A 427 -35.36 9.42 7.33
CA GLN A 427 -35.21 10.76 6.77
C GLN A 427 -35.15 11.78 7.92
N ASN A 428 -34.00 12.46 8.07
CA ASN A 428 -33.63 13.45 9.10
C ASN A 428 -32.83 12.94 10.35
N GLU A 429 -32.34 11.69 10.40
CA GLU A 429 -31.50 11.17 11.51
C GLU A 429 -29.97 11.33 11.30
N PHE A 430 -29.57 12.25 10.42
CA PHE A 430 -28.19 12.43 9.95
C PHE A 430 -27.17 12.71 11.06
N ASP A 431 -27.55 13.49 12.06
CA ASP A 431 -26.63 13.95 13.11
C ASP A 431 -26.06 12.80 13.93
N ALA A 432 -26.82 11.74 14.11
CA ALA A 432 -26.43 10.64 14.97
C ALA A 432 -25.53 9.63 14.24
N ILE A 433 -25.68 9.51 12.92
CA ILE A 433 -24.75 8.78 12.06
C ILE A 433 -23.39 9.48 12.01
N MET A 434 -23.39 10.81 11.87
CA MET A 434 -22.17 11.63 11.93
C MET A 434 -21.40 11.40 13.23
N GLU A 435 -22.08 11.40 14.39
CA GLU A 435 -21.42 11.18 15.68
C GLU A 435 -20.89 9.75 15.84
N LEU A 436 -21.64 8.75 15.35
CA LEU A 436 -21.27 7.35 15.50
C LEU A 436 -20.12 6.93 14.58
N TYR A 437 -20.13 7.35 13.32
CA TYR A 437 -19.20 6.89 12.28
C TYR A 437 -18.20 7.95 11.82
N GLY A 438 -18.41 9.22 12.16
CA GLY A 438 -17.52 10.33 11.82
C GLY A 438 -17.68 10.85 10.39
N PHE A 439 -18.71 10.37 9.68
CA PHE A 439 -19.09 10.78 8.32
C PHE A 439 -20.61 10.74 8.19
N GLY A 440 -21.18 11.43 7.19
CA GLY A 440 -22.64 11.48 7.07
C GLY A 440 -23.19 11.86 5.71
N THR A 441 -22.44 12.54 4.83
CA THR A 441 -22.94 12.78 3.46
C THR A 441 -22.74 11.55 2.59
N ASP A 442 -23.60 11.39 1.57
CA ASP A 442 -23.58 10.32 0.54
C ASP A 442 -22.25 10.21 -0.27
N SER A 443 -21.23 10.98 0.10
CA SER A 443 -19.96 11.16 -0.61
C SER A 443 -18.71 10.61 0.09
N GLU A 444 -18.72 10.44 1.42
CA GLU A 444 -17.52 9.96 2.12
C GLU A 444 -17.42 8.44 2.09
N THR A 445 -16.62 7.92 1.16
CA THR A 445 -16.52 6.48 0.91
C THR A 445 -15.18 5.88 1.34
N SER A 446 -14.44 6.56 2.24
CA SER A 446 -13.20 6.06 2.84
C SER A 446 -13.02 6.48 4.30
N GLN A 447 -12.42 5.61 5.12
CA GLN A 447 -12.15 5.87 6.54
C GLN A 447 -10.69 5.64 6.91
N VAL A 448 -10.10 6.60 7.63
CA VAL A 448 -8.76 6.44 8.22
C VAL A 448 -8.83 5.40 9.34
N LEU A 449 -8.08 4.32 9.20
CA LEU A 449 -8.10 3.17 10.12
C LEU A 449 -7.05 3.27 11.21
N GLY A 450 -5.93 3.96 10.93
CA GLY A 450 -4.87 4.15 11.90
C GLY A 450 -3.51 4.42 11.28
N LYS A 451 -2.46 4.37 12.10
CA LYS A 451 -1.07 4.58 11.68
C LYS A 451 -0.11 3.68 12.44
N ILE A 452 1.00 3.32 11.80
CA ILE A 452 2.10 2.56 12.40
C ILE A 452 3.38 3.39 12.32
N ARG A 453 4.14 3.48 13.42
CA ARG A 453 5.42 4.20 13.42
C ARG A 453 6.44 3.46 12.57
N THR A 454 7.25 4.18 11.80
CA THR A 454 8.21 3.59 10.86
C THR A 454 9.64 3.75 11.37
N LYS A 455 10.02 2.94 12.38
CA LYS A 455 11.32 3.02 13.06
C LYS A 455 12.41 2.24 12.28
N PRO A 456 13.71 2.49 12.52
CA PRO A 456 14.79 1.71 11.93
C PRO A 456 14.66 0.22 12.27
N GLY A 457 14.87 -0.66 11.29
CA GLY A 457 14.78 -2.11 11.43
C GLY A 457 13.35 -2.67 11.40
N ARG A 458 12.31 -1.83 11.43
CA ARG A 458 10.92 -2.30 11.44
C ARG A 458 10.48 -2.82 10.08
N SER A 459 9.82 -3.97 10.11
CA SER A 459 9.07 -4.56 8.99
C SER A 459 7.58 -4.38 9.20
N ILE A 460 6.85 -4.06 8.14
CA ILE A 460 5.39 -3.93 8.11
C ILE A 460 4.88 -4.70 6.89
N ALA A 461 3.82 -5.50 7.04
CA ALA A 461 3.12 -6.12 5.92
C ALA A 461 1.61 -5.86 6.03
N PHE A 462 0.95 -5.66 4.89
CA PHE A 462 -0.46 -5.30 4.82
C PHE A 462 -1.09 -5.72 3.49
N PRO A 463 -2.42 -5.94 3.44
CA PRO A 463 -3.13 -6.24 2.20
C PRO A 463 -3.15 -4.99 1.29
N ASN A 464 -2.95 -5.17 -0.02
CA ASN A 464 -2.86 -4.06 -0.96
C ASN A 464 -4.19 -3.33 -1.21
N GLY A 465 -5.31 -3.88 -0.74
CA GLY A 465 -6.60 -3.19 -0.73
C GLY A 465 -6.70 -2.06 0.31
N LEU A 466 -5.77 -2.00 1.27
CA LEU A 466 -5.66 -0.86 2.17
C LEU A 466 -4.85 0.26 1.51
N GLN A 467 -5.50 1.40 1.31
CA GLN A 467 -4.79 2.61 0.93
C GLN A 467 -3.87 3.03 2.07
N HIS A 468 -2.67 3.43 1.72
CA HIS A 468 -1.68 3.87 2.68
C HIS A 468 -1.05 5.19 2.27
N GLN A 469 -0.52 5.90 3.26
CA GLN A 469 0.13 7.18 3.09
C GLN A 469 1.36 7.27 3.98
N VAL A 470 2.48 7.64 3.38
CA VAL A 470 3.68 8.03 4.14
C VAL A 470 3.44 9.38 4.79
N ALA A 471 3.54 9.46 6.12
CA ALA A 471 3.42 10.71 6.85
C ALA A 471 4.62 11.65 6.56
N PRO A 472 4.41 12.99 6.63
CA PRO A 472 5.49 13.95 6.55
C PRO A 472 6.50 13.76 7.69
N PHE A 473 7.75 14.15 7.44
CA PHE A 473 8.80 14.23 8.45
C PHE A 473 9.86 15.25 8.07
N LYS A 474 10.67 15.67 9.03
CA LYS A 474 11.73 16.65 8.85
C LYS A 474 13.01 16.26 9.58
N LEU A 475 14.08 17.01 9.35
CA LEU A 475 15.35 16.82 10.06
C LEU A 475 15.19 17.03 11.57
N ALA A 476 15.76 16.11 12.37
CA ALA A 476 15.80 16.25 13.83
C ALA A 476 16.83 17.31 14.27
N ASP A 477 18.01 17.33 13.64
CA ASP A 477 18.98 18.42 13.67
C ASP A 477 19.01 19.11 12.29
N PRO A 478 18.38 20.29 12.14
CA PRO A 478 18.29 21.00 10.86
C PRO A 478 19.65 21.42 10.27
N THR A 479 20.75 21.29 11.03
CA THR A 479 22.09 21.67 10.56
C THR A 479 22.84 20.54 9.86
N LYS A 480 22.33 19.31 9.92
CA LYS A 480 22.94 18.11 9.34
C LYS A 480 21.99 17.46 8.33
N PRO A 481 22.50 16.76 7.31
CA PRO A 481 21.65 15.95 6.44
C PRO A 481 21.03 14.79 7.23
N GLY A 482 19.98 14.20 6.68
CA GLY A 482 19.27 13.05 7.22
C GLY A 482 18.63 12.24 6.12
N PHE A 483 18.24 11.00 6.41
CA PHE A 483 17.66 10.13 5.40
C PHE A 483 16.74 9.05 5.99
N ARG A 484 15.95 8.44 5.10
CA ARG A 484 15.16 7.23 5.35
C ARG A 484 15.30 6.27 4.17
N LYS A 485 15.74 5.04 4.41
CA LYS A 485 15.89 4.00 3.38
C LYS A 485 14.89 2.86 3.59
N ILE A 486 14.32 2.38 2.49
CA ILE A 486 13.33 1.30 2.49
C ILE A 486 13.63 0.23 1.44
N LEU A 487 13.25 -1.01 1.74
CA LEU A 487 13.12 -2.11 0.79
C LEU A 487 11.66 -2.59 0.86
N ALA A 488 10.97 -2.57 -0.27
CA ALA A 488 9.58 -2.96 -0.39
C ALA A 488 9.40 -4.14 -1.36
N PHE A 489 8.46 -5.01 -1.00
CA PHE A 489 8.01 -6.16 -1.77
C PHE A 489 6.52 -6.02 -2.04
N PHE A 490 6.15 -5.99 -3.32
CA PHE A 490 4.76 -6.04 -3.72
C PHE A 490 4.46 -7.45 -4.24
N LEU A 491 3.74 -8.22 -3.43
CA LEU A 491 3.39 -9.60 -3.71
C LEU A 491 2.19 -9.64 -4.65
N VAL A 492 2.40 -10.11 -5.87
CA VAL A 492 1.32 -10.48 -6.80
C VAL A 492 0.51 -11.60 -6.18
N ASP A 493 -0.81 -11.60 -6.37
CA ASP A 493 -1.70 -12.69 -5.95
C ASP A 493 -1.07 -14.05 -6.27
N PRO A 494 -0.71 -14.83 -5.23
CA PRO A 494 -0.01 -16.09 -5.42
C PRO A 494 -0.80 -17.16 -6.21
N LEU A 495 -2.10 -16.96 -6.43
CA LEU A 495 -2.98 -17.84 -7.22
C LEU A 495 -3.13 -17.38 -8.68
N GLU A 496 -2.60 -16.22 -9.02
CA GLU A 496 -2.66 -15.63 -10.36
C GLU A 496 -1.27 -15.63 -11.01
N LYS A 497 -1.23 -15.53 -12.33
CA LYS A 497 0.01 -15.35 -13.09
C LYS A 497 -0.11 -14.11 -13.96
N VAL A 498 0.78 -13.14 -13.77
CA VAL A 498 0.93 -11.96 -14.63
C VAL A 498 2.21 -12.07 -15.47
N ILE A 499 2.34 -11.22 -16.49
CA ILE A 499 3.58 -11.17 -17.29
C ILE A 499 4.72 -10.69 -16.39
N SER A 500 5.79 -11.46 -16.32
CA SER A 500 6.94 -11.20 -15.44
C SER A 500 8.25 -11.13 -16.23
N THR A 501 9.32 -10.80 -15.51
CA THR A 501 10.67 -10.84 -16.06
C THR A 501 11.10 -12.24 -16.50
N ALA A 502 10.43 -13.32 -16.11
CA ALA A 502 10.69 -14.66 -16.67
C ALA A 502 10.34 -14.75 -18.18
N ARG A 503 9.40 -13.92 -18.64
CA ARG A 503 8.96 -13.85 -20.05
C ARG A 503 9.45 -12.62 -20.79
N VAL A 504 9.78 -11.54 -20.08
CA VAL A 504 10.34 -10.31 -20.67
C VAL A 504 11.86 -10.30 -20.53
N PRO A 505 12.64 -10.38 -21.63
CA PRO A 505 14.09 -10.23 -21.56
C PRO A 505 14.54 -8.87 -21.03
N PRO A 506 15.76 -8.77 -20.47
CA PRO A 506 16.29 -7.50 -20.00
C PRO A 506 16.23 -6.43 -21.10
N GLN A 507 15.47 -5.38 -20.82
CA GLN A 507 15.22 -4.30 -21.79
C GLN A 507 16.35 -3.27 -21.81
N GLN A 508 17.31 -3.32 -20.89
CA GLN A 508 18.38 -2.34 -20.76
C GLN A 508 19.35 -2.44 -21.95
N TYR A 509 19.38 -1.39 -22.79
CA TYR A 509 20.25 -1.33 -23.97
C TYR A 509 21.72 -1.63 -23.65
N ASP A 510 22.25 -1.09 -22.55
CA ASP A 510 23.65 -1.28 -22.18
C ASP A 510 23.97 -2.70 -21.72
N TRP A 511 23.00 -3.42 -21.12
CA TRP A 511 23.20 -4.81 -20.74
C TRP A 511 23.32 -5.68 -21.99
N MET A 512 22.40 -5.51 -22.94
CA MET A 512 22.45 -6.16 -24.25
C MET A 512 23.76 -5.86 -24.96
N ARG A 513 24.11 -4.58 -25.08
CA ARG A 513 25.34 -4.14 -25.75
C ARG A 513 26.58 -4.77 -25.13
N THR A 514 26.66 -4.80 -23.80
CA THR A 514 27.77 -5.43 -23.08
C THR A 514 27.85 -6.92 -23.38
N TYR A 515 26.71 -7.61 -23.33
CA TYR A 515 26.63 -9.03 -23.66
C TYR A 515 27.10 -9.31 -25.10
N TYR A 516 26.59 -8.59 -26.09
CA TYR A 516 26.98 -8.77 -27.49
C TYR A 516 28.45 -8.45 -27.74
N ASN A 517 29.02 -7.44 -27.06
CA ASN A 517 30.45 -7.16 -27.13
C ASN A 517 31.29 -8.32 -26.56
N GLN A 518 30.84 -8.95 -25.47
CA GLN A 518 31.53 -10.12 -24.90
C GLN A 518 31.44 -11.33 -25.82
N VAL A 519 30.28 -11.58 -26.44
CA VAL A 519 30.11 -12.61 -27.47
C VAL A 519 31.03 -12.33 -28.65
N PHE A 520 31.07 -11.10 -29.15
CA PHE A 520 31.94 -10.73 -30.26
C PHE A 520 33.43 -10.93 -29.92
N ALA A 521 33.83 -10.58 -28.70
CA ALA A 521 35.20 -10.75 -28.22
C ALA A 521 35.58 -12.23 -28.02
N SER A 522 34.63 -13.10 -27.70
CA SER A 522 34.87 -14.53 -27.52
C SER A 522 34.95 -15.31 -28.84
N LEU A 523 34.50 -14.73 -29.97
CA LEU A 523 34.65 -15.35 -31.28
C LEU A 523 36.13 -15.49 -31.69
N PRO A 524 36.55 -16.65 -32.24
CA PRO A 524 37.95 -16.92 -32.60
C PRO A 524 38.53 -15.84 -33.53
N PRO A 525 39.75 -15.31 -33.30
CA PRO A 525 40.42 -14.28 -34.13
C PRO A 525 40.38 -14.56 -35.64
N THR A 526 40.32 -15.83 -36.00
CA THR A 526 40.27 -16.35 -37.37
C THR A 526 38.94 -16.10 -38.09
N VAL A 527 37.86 -15.80 -37.37
CA VAL A 527 36.57 -15.42 -37.98
C VAL A 527 36.69 -13.98 -38.49
N PRO A 528 36.53 -13.72 -39.81
CA PRO A 528 36.58 -12.38 -40.37
C PRO A 528 35.56 -11.45 -39.72
N THR A 529 35.89 -10.15 -39.61
CA THR A 529 35.03 -9.14 -38.99
C THR A 529 33.63 -9.12 -39.59
N GLU A 530 33.51 -9.33 -40.90
CA GLU A 530 32.26 -9.36 -41.64
C GLU A 530 31.39 -10.56 -41.20
N ILE A 531 31.99 -11.74 -41.00
CA ILE A 531 31.28 -12.93 -40.51
C ILE A 531 30.89 -12.76 -39.05
N ARG A 532 31.74 -12.15 -38.22
CA ARG A 532 31.39 -11.81 -36.84
C ARG A 532 30.22 -10.83 -36.76
N GLN A 533 30.18 -9.84 -37.65
CA GLN A 533 29.07 -8.89 -37.77
C GLN A 533 27.79 -9.57 -38.24
N ILE A 534 27.87 -10.53 -39.16
CA ILE A 534 26.72 -11.35 -39.58
C ILE A 534 26.21 -12.22 -38.42
N ILE A 535 27.10 -12.83 -37.64
CA ILE A 535 26.73 -13.60 -36.44
C ILE A 535 26.01 -12.70 -35.44
N LEU A 536 26.54 -11.50 -35.17
CA LEU A 536 25.89 -10.53 -34.30
C LEU A 536 24.53 -10.06 -34.86
N ALA A 537 24.42 -9.82 -36.17
CA ALA A 537 23.17 -9.38 -36.81
C ALA A 537 22.09 -10.47 -36.85
N HIS A 538 22.47 -11.75 -36.74
CA HIS A 538 21.53 -12.86 -36.59
C HIS A 538 21.23 -13.19 -35.12
N ALA A 539 22.11 -12.79 -34.19
CA ALA A 539 21.94 -12.96 -32.76
C ALA A 539 21.35 -11.71 -32.07
N ALA A 540 21.25 -10.57 -32.75
CA ALA A 540 20.80 -9.29 -32.22
C ALA A 540 20.02 -8.51 -33.30
N PRO A 541 18.96 -7.76 -32.93
CA PRO A 541 18.33 -6.83 -33.86
C PRO A 541 19.34 -5.82 -34.45
N ALA A 542 19.17 -5.48 -35.73
CA ALA A 542 20.12 -4.70 -36.53
C ALA A 542 20.56 -3.37 -35.88
N ALA A 543 19.71 -2.76 -35.06
CA ALA A 543 19.98 -1.52 -34.33
C ALA A 543 21.11 -1.63 -33.28
N ILE A 544 21.39 -2.81 -32.71
CA ILE A 544 22.46 -3.00 -31.71
C ILE A 544 23.84 -3.17 -32.37
N VAL A 545 23.86 -3.62 -33.63
CA VAL A 545 25.09 -3.94 -34.38
C VAL A 545 25.65 -2.71 -35.12
N SER A 546 24.81 -1.69 -35.36
CA SER A 546 25.25 -0.44 -35.99
C SER A 546 25.81 0.55 -34.96
N ARG A 547 26.93 1.22 -35.28
CA ARG A 547 27.43 2.36 -34.48
C ARG A 547 26.33 3.42 -34.41
N PRO A 548 26.13 4.10 -33.27
CA PRO A 548 25.17 5.21 -33.24
C PRO A 548 25.62 6.24 -34.28
N ALA A 549 24.78 6.47 -35.29
CA ALA A 549 24.90 7.65 -36.11
C ALA A 549 24.81 8.84 -35.16
N ALA A 550 25.80 9.74 -35.21
CA ALA A 550 25.71 10.99 -34.49
C ALA A 550 24.40 11.67 -34.91
N ASN A 551 23.45 11.82 -33.97
CA ASN A 551 22.25 12.62 -34.19
C ASN A 551 22.67 14.08 -34.33
N ARG A 552 23.06 14.47 -35.55
CA ARG A 552 23.22 15.84 -35.99
C ARG A 552 22.49 15.97 -37.31
N ALA A 553 21.44 16.79 -37.32
CA ALA A 553 20.97 17.39 -38.56
C ALA A 553 22.05 18.34 -39.12
N GLU A 554 22.03 18.61 -40.42
CA GLU A 554 22.96 19.50 -41.12
C GLU A 554 22.99 20.94 -40.56
N ASP A 555 22.10 21.29 -39.63
CA ASP A 555 21.95 22.61 -39.00
C ASP A 555 22.29 22.67 -37.49
N GLY A 556 22.64 21.54 -36.86
CA GLY A 556 23.15 21.52 -35.48
C GLY A 556 22.13 21.75 -34.35
N GLN A 557 20.81 21.65 -34.60
CA GLN A 557 19.79 21.77 -33.56
C GLN A 557 19.28 20.39 -33.05
N PRO A 558 18.97 20.23 -31.74
CA PRO A 558 18.40 18.99 -31.21
C PRO A 558 16.92 18.83 -31.59
N GLN A 559 16.58 17.71 -32.22
CA GLN A 559 15.21 17.41 -32.65
C GLN A 559 14.40 16.83 -31.47
N ARG A 560 13.41 17.56 -30.96
CA ARG A 560 12.35 17.00 -30.10
C ARG A 560 11.39 16.20 -30.97
N GLN A 561 11.66 14.91 -31.18
CA GLN A 561 10.65 13.99 -31.72
C GLN A 561 9.80 13.45 -30.57
N ARG A 562 8.47 13.51 -30.70
CA ARG A 562 7.56 12.66 -29.92
C ARG A 562 7.80 11.22 -30.35
N PRO A 563 7.73 10.21 -29.46
CA PRO A 563 7.88 8.82 -29.84
C PRO A 563 6.86 8.46 -30.92
N ARG A 564 7.32 7.76 -31.95
CA ARG A 564 6.41 7.03 -32.81
C ARG A 564 5.96 5.80 -32.02
N LEU A 565 4.67 5.70 -31.74
CA LEU A 565 4.02 4.59 -31.01
C LEU A 565 3.90 3.30 -31.83
N ASN A 566 4.56 3.22 -33.00
CA ASN A 566 4.55 2.02 -33.83
C ASN A 566 5.98 1.47 -33.89
N ALA A 567 6.20 0.31 -33.28
CA ALA A 567 7.45 -0.42 -33.43
C ALA A 567 7.64 -0.89 -34.89
N ASP A 568 8.70 -0.43 -35.55
CA ASP A 568 9.14 -1.01 -36.81
C ASP A 568 9.75 -2.40 -36.54
N LYS A 569 9.56 -3.37 -37.44
CA LYS A 569 10.15 -4.72 -37.28
C LYS A 569 11.68 -4.71 -37.15
N ASP A 570 12.31 -3.60 -37.56
CA ASP A 570 13.75 -3.35 -37.51
C ASP A 570 14.23 -2.68 -36.19
N GLU A 571 13.32 -2.31 -35.27
CA GLU A 571 13.68 -1.66 -34.00
C GLU A 571 14.26 -2.65 -32.96
N SER A 572 15.25 -2.13 -32.21
CA SER A 572 16.08 -2.87 -31.25
C SER A 572 15.27 -3.55 -30.14
N CYS A 573 15.73 -4.70 -29.65
CA CYS A 573 15.11 -5.42 -28.54
C CYS A 573 15.32 -4.77 -27.17
N GLY A 574 15.74 -3.51 -27.11
CA GLY A 574 15.53 -2.77 -25.89
C GLY A 574 15.65 -1.28 -25.96
N MET A 575 15.78 -0.74 -24.77
CA MET A 575 15.28 0.54 -24.33
C MET A 575 16.48 1.32 -23.78
N SER A 576 16.72 2.49 -24.35
CA SER A 576 17.64 3.46 -23.77
C SER A 576 17.08 3.99 -22.44
N ILE A 577 17.95 4.49 -21.56
CA ILE A 577 17.51 5.12 -20.31
C ILE A 577 16.54 6.29 -20.54
N ALA A 578 16.70 7.03 -21.65
CA ALA A 578 15.82 8.13 -22.02
C ALA A 578 14.40 7.63 -22.35
N GLN A 579 14.29 6.56 -23.16
CA GLN A 579 12.99 5.93 -23.45
C GLN A 579 12.36 5.35 -22.19
N ALA A 580 13.15 4.68 -21.33
CA ALA A 580 12.65 4.13 -20.07
C ALA A 580 12.06 5.20 -19.15
N ARG A 581 12.72 6.38 -19.06
CA ARG A 581 12.19 7.53 -18.31
C ARG A 581 10.91 8.10 -18.93
N GLU A 582 10.81 8.12 -20.25
CA GLU A 582 9.59 8.57 -20.92
C GLU A 582 8.40 7.63 -20.68
N TYR A 583 8.62 6.31 -20.77
CA TYR A 583 7.59 5.32 -20.45
C TYR A 583 7.20 5.33 -18.97
N ARG A 584 8.15 5.56 -18.05
CA ARG A 584 7.83 5.82 -16.64
C ARG A 584 6.85 6.98 -16.50
N LEU A 585 7.10 8.12 -17.16
CA LEU A 585 6.18 9.27 -17.12
C LEU A 585 4.84 8.99 -17.80
N ALA A 586 4.79 8.09 -18.79
CA ALA A 586 3.53 7.63 -19.38
C ALA A 586 2.73 6.79 -18.40
N LEU A 587 3.36 5.78 -17.78
CA LEU A 587 2.78 4.93 -16.75
C LEU A 587 2.27 5.75 -15.57
N MET A 588 3.05 6.74 -15.12
CA MET A 588 2.59 7.72 -14.13
C MET A 588 1.31 8.39 -14.68
N ARG A 589 1.34 9.12 -15.79
CA ARG A 589 0.13 9.82 -16.27
C ARG A 589 -1.11 8.92 -16.45
N GLU A 590 -0.96 7.65 -16.81
CA GLU A 590 -2.08 6.68 -16.87
C GLU A 590 -2.69 6.45 -15.48
N ARG A 591 -1.86 6.19 -14.48
CA ARG A 591 -2.26 6.01 -13.09
C ARG A 591 -2.91 7.27 -12.49
N ALA A 592 -2.38 8.47 -12.78
CA ALA A 592 -2.97 9.73 -12.34
C ALA A 592 -4.38 9.93 -12.92
N LYS A 593 -4.56 9.63 -14.20
CA LYS A 593 -5.87 9.73 -14.85
C LYS A 593 -6.87 8.74 -14.24
N GLN A 594 -6.42 7.54 -13.93
CA GLN A 594 -7.28 6.56 -13.29
C GLN A 594 -7.69 7.03 -11.90
N ALA A 595 -6.74 7.55 -11.11
CA ALA A 595 -6.99 8.17 -9.82
C ALA A 595 -8.07 9.27 -9.89
N VAL A 596 -7.91 10.24 -10.81
CA VAL A 596 -8.89 11.30 -11.04
C VAL A 596 -10.26 10.76 -11.45
N HIS A 597 -10.31 9.73 -12.30
CA HIS A 597 -11.57 9.15 -12.71
C HIS A 597 -12.30 8.46 -11.55
N ILE A 598 -11.55 7.78 -10.67
CA ILE A 598 -12.12 7.18 -9.45
C ILE A 598 -12.60 8.25 -8.48
N GLU A 599 -11.87 9.38 -8.37
CA GLU A 599 -12.31 10.56 -7.62
C GLU A 599 -13.63 11.12 -8.18
N GLU A 600 -13.74 11.25 -9.50
CA GLU A 600 -14.94 11.78 -10.16
C GLU A 600 -16.16 10.83 -10.03
N GLU A 601 -15.95 9.51 -9.98
CA GLU A 601 -17.04 8.53 -9.86
C GLU A 601 -17.41 8.13 -8.42
N ASN A 602 -16.47 8.18 -7.47
CA ASN A 602 -16.67 7.68 -6.09
C ASN A 602 -16.37 8.70 -4.99
N GLU A 603 -15.96 9.94 -5.32
CA GLU A 603 -15.46 10.96 -4.37
C GLU A 603 -14.34 10.42 -3.44
N GLN A 604 -13.68 9.33 -3.83
CA GLN A 604 -12.52 8.77 -3.14
C GLN A 604 -11.28 9.46 -3.67
N GLY A 605 -10.51 10.14 -2.82
CA GLY A 605 -9.16 10.64 -3.16
C GLY A 605 -8.16 9.51 -3.47
N PHE A 606 -8.49 8.60 -4.38
CA PHE A 606 -7.84 7.32 -4.62
C PHE A 606 -6.68 7.52 -5.57
N SER A 607 -5.45 7.23 -5.13
CA SER A 607 -4.28 7.29 -6.01
C SER A 607 -3.61 5.93 -6.15
N PHE A 608 -2.77 5.79 -7.17
CA PHE A 608 -1.86 4.68 -7.32
C PHE A 608 -0.45 5.13 -7.00
N CYS A 609 0.40 4.24 -6.50
CA CYS A 609 1.81 4.54 -6.28
C CYS A 609 2.42 5.20 -7.53
N GLU A 610 3.27 6.21 -7.30
CA GLU A 610 3.85 7.15 -8.27
C GLU A 610 3.00 8.37 -8.66
N HIS A 611 1.99 8.70 -7.86
CA HIS A 611 1.23 9.96 -7.91
C HIS A 611 1.18 10.62 -6.55
#